data_AF-A0A843HAY6-F1
#
_entry.id   AF-A0A843HAY6-F1
#
_cell.length_a   1.000
_cell.length_b   1.000
_cell.length_c   1.000
_cell.angle_alpha   90.00
_cell.angle_beta   90.00
_cell.angle_gamma   90.00
#
_symmetry.space_group_name_H-M   'P 1'
#
loop_
_entity.id
_entity.type
_entity.pdbx_description
1 polymer ?
#
loop_
_entity_poly.entity_id
_entity_poly.type
_entity_poly.pdbx_seq_one_letter_code
_entity_poly.pdbx_strand_id
1 'polypeptide(L)'
;MPYPYYQPYQYVMQQQPQNQQIQNGGFIMVKDVSEAMNYPLAPGNSVTFKHEGKPYIYTKTLGFSQLDQPVFEVFRLVKEDNVQETPSVPQASYLTQEDAIQMQKEINTLKEEVKFLRDYVEDERKEAVENV
;
A
#
# COMPACT_ATOMS: atom_id res chain seq x y z
N MET A 1 59.96 16.64 -42.40
CA MET A 1 58.62 16.48 -43.03
C MET A 1 57.61 16.19 -41.93
N PRO A 2 56.53 16.99 -41.79
CA PRO A 2 55.50 16.83 -40.76
C PRO A 2 54.21 16.23 -41.33
N TYR A 3 53.64 15.22 -40.68
CA TYR A 3 52.32 14.65 -41.01
C TYR A 3 51.73 13.93 -39.78
N PRO A 4 50.41 13.77 -39.68
CA PRO A 4 49.49 14.79 -39.20
C PRO A 4 48.67 14.31 -37.98
N TYR A 5 47.98 15.25 -37.36
CA TYR A 5 47.01 15.02 -36.29
C TYR A 5 45.92 14.03 -36.71
N TYR A 6 45.66 13.04 -35.86
CA TYR A 6 44.40 12.29 -35.83
C TYR A 6 43.77 12.45 -34.45
N GLN A 7 42.62 13.13 -34.41
CA GLN A 7 41.64 13.05 -33.34
C GLN A 7 40.70 11.88 -33.67
N PRO A 8 40.39 11.00 -32.71
CA PRO A 8 39.11 10.32 -32.77
C PRO A 8 38.33 10.37 -31.44
N TYR A 9 37.09 10.81 -31.60
CA TYR A 9 35.86 10.30 -30.98
C TYR A 9 35.57 10.50 -29.48
N GLN A 10 34.46 11.21 -29.30
CA GLN A 10 33.62 11.26 -28.11
C GLN A 10 33.28 9.87 -27.57
N TYR A 11 33.61 9.63 -26.31
CA TYR A 11 32.93 8.64 -25.50
C TYR A 11 31.77 9.32 -24.78
N VAL A 12 30.55 9.07 -25.26
CA VAL A 12 29.34 9.12 -24.43
C VAL A 12 29.52 8.07 -23.34
N MET A 13 29.82 8.52 -22.11
CA MET A 13 29.66 7.70 -20.93
C MET A 13 28.16 7.40 -20.78
N GLN A 14 27.76 6.26 -21.33
CA GLN A 14 26.56 5.55 -20.93
C GLN A 14 26.77 5.20 -19.45
N GLN A 15 26.14 5.97 -18.56
CA GLN A 15 26.07 5.62 -17.14
C GLN A 15 25.39 4.25 -17.07
N GLN A 16 26.21 3.23 -16.83
CA GLN A 16 25.77 1.92 -16.42
C GLN A 16 24.96 2.13 -15.12
N PRO A 17 23.69 1.71 -15.05
CA PRO A 17 23.02 1.64 -13.76
C PRO A 17 23.86 0.69 -12.92
N GLN A 18 24.44 1.26 -11.86
CA GLN A 18 25.23 0.55 -10.87
C GLN A 18 24.35 -0.59 -10.36
N ASN A 19 24.64 -1.80 -10.87
CA ASN A 19 23.92 -3.00 -10.51
C ASN A 19 24.30 -3.25 -9.04
N GLN A 20 23.47 -2.75 -8.13
CA GLN A 20 23.61 -3.01 -6.71
C GLN A 20 23.47 -4.52 -6.55
N GLN A 21 24.63 -5.15 -6.38
CA GLN A 21 24.76 -6.57 -6.13
C GLN A 21 23.88 -6.89 -4.92
N ILE A 22 22.76 -7.54 -5.18
CA ILE A 22 21.81 -8.01 -4.15
C ILE A 22 22.61 -8.99 -3.29
N GLN A 23 23.17 -8.49 -2.18
CA GLN A 23 23.85 -9.33 -1.20
C GLN A 23 22.80 -10.21 -0.55
N ASN A 24 22.75 -11.46 -1.03
CA ASN A 24 22.02 -12.55 -0.41
C ASN A 24 22.48 -12.66 1.06
N GLY A 25 21.66 -12.16 1.99
CA GLY A 25 21.92 -12.19 3.44
C GLY A 25 22.40 -10.89 4.09
N GLY A 26 22.47 -9.77 3.37
CA GLY A 26 22.85 -8.46 3.92
C GLY A 26 21.65 -7.59 4.28
N PHE A 27 21.73 -6.84 5.40
CA PHE A 27 20.78 -5.76 5.68
C PHE A 27 21.05 -4.59 4.73
N ILE A 28 20.02 -4.12 4.02
CA ILE A 28 20.11 -2.90 3.22
C ILE A 28 19.72 -1.71 4.09
N MET A 29 20.63 -0.75 4.26
CA MET A 29 20.34 0.44 5.06
C MET A 29 19.49 1.43 4.24
N VAL A 30 18.39 1.90 4.80
CA VAL A 30 17.45 2.83 4.15
C VAL A 30 17.18 4.05 5.01
N LYS A 31 16.96 5.19 4.36
CA LYS A 31 16.63 6.45 5.03
C LYS A 31 15.19 6.46 5.52
N ASP A 32 14.27 5.94 4.70
CA ASP A 32 12.83 5.98 4.96
C ASP A 32 12.12 4.72 4.44
N VAL A 33 10.90 4.48 4.94
CA VAL A 33 10.04 3.34 4.51
C VAL A 33 9.77 3.36 3.01
N SER A 34 9.59 4.56 2.43
CA SER A 34 9.32 4.72 1.01
C SER A 34 10.47 4.20 0.13
N GLU A 35 11.71 4.27 0.61
CA GLU A 35 12.88 3.74 -0.08
C GLU A 35 12.86 2.20 -0.09
N ALA A 36 12.53 1.57 1.04
CA ALA A 36 12.37 0.13 1.14
C ALA A 36 11.18 -0.40 0.29
N MET A 37 10.08 0.34 0.22
CA MET A 37 8.92 -0.04 -0.60
C MET A 37 9.20 0.04 -2.10
N ASN A 38 9.94 1.06 -2.55
CA ASN A 38 10.28 1.22 -3.96
C ASN A 38 11.49 0.39 -4.41
N TYR A 39 12.15 -0.31 -3.48
CA TYR A 39 13.32 -1.11 -3.80
C TYR A 39 12.97 -2.23 -4.81
N PRO A 40 13.70 -2.34 -5.93
CA PRO A 40 13.45 -3.36 -6.93
C PRO A 40 13.86 -4.71 -6.37
N LEU A 41 12.91 -5.65 -6.36
CA LEU A 41 13.11 -6.99 -5.86
C LEU A 41 12.68 -7.98 -6.95
N ALA A 42 13.46 -9.04 -7.16
CA ALA A 42 13.08 -10.07 -8.11
C ALA A 42 12.04 -11.03 -7.49
N PRO A 43 11.15 -11.65 -8.29
CA PRO A 43 10.17 -12.61 -7.79
C PRO A 43 10.83 -13.75 -7.03
N GLY A 44 10.19 -14.19 -5.94
CA GLY A 44 10.70 -15.26 -5.10
C GLY A 44 11.82 -14.88 -4.13
N ASN A 45 12.26 -13.62 -4.15
CA ASN A 45 13.25 -13.13 -3.20
C ASN A 45 12.61 -12.38 -2.04
N SER A 46 13.34 -12.34 -0.94
CA SER A 46 13.06 -11.51 0.23
C SER A 46 14.30 -10.68 0.54
N VAL A 47 14.09 -9.39 0.86
CA VAL A 47 15.15 -8.49 1.28
C VAL A 47 14.75 -7.80 2.57
N THR A 48 15.72 -7.74 3.49
CA THR A 48 15.58 -7.08 4.78
C THR A 48 16.32 -5.75 4.77
N PHE A 49 15.61 -4.70 5.15
CA PHE A 49 16.10 -3.33 5.21
C PHE A 49 16.21 -2.88 6.67
N LYS A 50 17.24 -2.10 6.99
CA LYS A 50 17.44 -1.48 8.30
C LYS A 50 17.30 0.03 8.18
N HIS A 51 16.47 0.64 9.02
CA HIS A 51 16.34 2.09 9.05
C HIS A 51 17.63 2.73 9.61
N GLU A 52 18.15 3.76 8.93
CA GLU A 52 19.41 4.43 9.28
C GLU A 52 19.38 5.13 10.65
N GLY A 53 18.24 5.70 11.05
CA GLY A 53 18.11 6.54 12.25
C GLY A 53 17.08 6.08 13.28
N LYS A 54 16.41 4.94 13.05
CA LYS A 54 15.36 4.42 13.94
C LYS A 54 15.55 2.92 14.17
N PRO A 55 15.08 2.37 15.31
CA PRO A 55 15.14 0.94 15.58
C PRO A 55 14.03 0.20 14.82
N TYR A 56 14.00 0.33 13.49
CA TYR A 56 13.07 -0.37 12.62
C TYR A 56 13.81 -1.19 11.57
N ILE A 57 13.28 -2.38 11.33
CA ILE A 57 13.63 -3.26 10.22
C ILE A 57 12.39 -3.44 9.35
N TYR A 58 12.60 -3.51 8.03
CA TYR A 58 11.56 -3.79 7.07
C TYR A 58 11.91 -5.04 6.29
N THR A 59 10.95 -5.90 6.00
CA THR A 59 11.15 -7.06 5.12
C THR A 59 10.18 -6.95 3.96
N LYS A 60 10.72 -6.92 2.74
CA LYS A 60 9.92 -6.98 1.52
C LYS A 60 10.11 -8.35 0.89
N THR A 61 9.00 -9.05 0.69
CA THR A 61 8.98 -10.37 0.06
C THR A 61 8.09 -10.30 -1.17
N LEU A 62 8.62 -10.74 -2.31
CA LEU A 62 7.83 -10.92 -3.52
C LEU A 62 7.62 -12.42 -3.75
N GLY A 63 6.36 -12.82 -3.90
CA GLY A 63 6.01 -14.18 -4.28
C GLY A 63 6.56 -14.55 -5.67
N PHE A 64 6.60 -15.84 -5.96
CA PHE A 64 7.02 -16.35 -7.26
C PHE A 64 5.93 -16.17 -8.32
N SER A 65 4.67 -16.10 -7.90
CA SER A 65 3.53 -15.90 -8.79
C SER A 65 3.22 -14.42 -8.97
N GLN A 66 2.86 -13.99 -10.18
CA GLN A 66 2.35 -12.63 -10.43
C GLN A 66 1.00 -12.38 -9.72
N LEU A 67 0.34 -13.43 -9.24
CA LEU A 67 -0.88 -13.35 -8.44
C LEU A 67 -0.60 -13.13 -6.94
N ASP A 68 0.64 -13.35 -6.49
CA ASP A 68 1.01 -13.13 -5.09
C ASP A 68 1.23 -11.64 -4.85
N GLN A 69 0.50 -11.08 -3.89
CA GLN A 69 0.69 -9.69 -3.50
C GLN A 69 2.05 -9.53 -2.79
N PRO A 70 2.80 -8.44 -3.05
CA PRO A 70 4.02 -8.14 -2.30
C PRO A 70 3.69 -8.01 -0.81
N VAL A 71 4.40 -8.77 0.02
CA VAL A 71 4.27 -8.69 1.48
C VAL A 71 5.34 -7.75 2.01
N PHE A 72 4.93 -6.79 2.83
CA PHE A 72 5.81 -5.83 3.48
C PHE A 72 5.62 -5.87 4.99
N GLU A 73 6.62 -6.36 5.71
CA GLU A 73 6.60 -6.51 7.16
C GLU A 73 7.49 -5.46 7.82
N VAL A 74 7.05 -4.94 8.97
CA VAL A 74 7.78 -3.92 9.73
C VAL A 74 8.02 -4.43 11.14
N PHE A 75 9.29 -4.51 11.52
CA PHE A 75 9.73 -4.98 12.84
C PHE A 75 10.37 -3.83 13.62
N ARG A 76 9.96 -3.65 14.88
CA ARG A 76 10.58 -2.68 15.79
C ARG A 76 11.61 -3.39 16.67
N LEU A 77 12.86 -2.94 16.61
CA LEU A 77 13.99 -3.46 17.39
C LEU A 77 14.13 -2.74 18.73
N VAL A 78 13.13 -2.85 19.60
CA VAL A 78 13.21 -2.35 20.98
C VAL A 78 13.11 -3.53 21.93
N LYS A 79 13.93 -3.52 22.98
CA LYS A 79 13.79 -4.46 24.09
C LYS A 79 12.70 -3.90 24.99
N GLU A 80 11.50 -4.45 24.91
CA GLU A 80 10.41 -4.08 25.81
C GLU A 80 10.60 -4.90 27.10
N ASP A 81 11.13 -4.27 28.16
CA ASP A 81 11.27 -4.90 29.49
C ASP A 81 9.91 -5.18 30.16
N ASN A 82 8.79 -4.95 29.46
CA ASN A 82 7.46 -5.43 29.82
C ASN A 82 6.92 -6.30 28.68
N VAL A 83 7.03 -7.61 28.85
CA VAL A 83 6.30 -8.58 28.02
C VAL A 83 4.83 -8.49 28.42
N GLN A 84 4.08 -7.59 27.79
CA GLN A 84 2.64 -7.73 27.73
C GLN A 84 2.15 -7.27 26.36
N GLU A 85 1.35 -8.17 25.78
CA GLU A 85 0.64 -8.06 24.52
C GLU A 85 1.46 -8.46 23.28
N THR A 86 1.31 -9.74 22.96
CA THR A 86 1.22 -10.27 21.60
C THR A 86 0.85 -9.18 20.58
N PRO A 87 1.53 -9.09 19.42
CA PRO A 87 1.15 -8.13 18.40
C PRO A 87 -0.33 -8.36 18.09
N SER A 88 -1.18 -7.36 18.38
CA SER A 88 -2.49 -7.32 17.78
C SER A 88 -2.23 -7.17 16.29
N VAL A 89 -2.23 -8.31 15.58
CA VAL A 89 -2.48 -8.31 14.14
C VAL A 89 -3.68 -7.37 13.99
N PRO A 90 -3.62 -6.29 13.20
CA PRO A 90 -4.83 -5.59 12.83
C PRO A 90 -5.67 -6.68 12.18
N GLN A 91 -6.64 -7.21 12.93
CA GLN A 91 -7.62 -8.11 12.37
C GLN A 91 -8.14 -7.32 11.19
N ALA A 92 -7.94 -7.85 9.99
CA ALA A 92 -8.79 -7.43 8.89
C ALA A 92 -10.19 -7.56 9.46
N SER A 93 -10.87 -6.44 9.72
CA SER A 93 -12.25 -6.43 10.15
C SER A 93 -13.03 -6.93 8.95
N TYR A 94 -13.06 -8.26 8.81
CA TYR A 94 -14.05 -8.91 7.99
C TYR A 94 -15.38 -8.46 8.58
N LEU A 95 -16.20 -7.81 7.75
CA LEU A 95 -17.59 -7.51 8.08
C LEU A 95 -18.18 -8.75 8.75
N THR A 96 -18.56 -8.65 10.02
CA THR A 96 -19.16 -9.79 10.69
C THR A 96 -20.53 -10.03 10.05
N GLN A 97 -21.03 -11.26 10.14
CA GLN A 97 -22.38 -11.56 9.66
C GLN A 97 -23.43 -10.69 10.35
N GLU A 98 -23.17 -10.27 11.59
CA GLU A 98 -23.99 -9.35 12.38
C GLU A 98 -23.96 -7.93 11.79
N ASP A 99 -22.79 -7.42 11.40
CA ASP A 99 -22.65 -6.12 10.73
C ASP A 99 -23.41 -6.09 9.40
N ALA A 100 -23.35 -7.18 8.62
CA ALA A 100 -24.08 -7.29 7.36
C ALA A 100 -25.60 -7.27 7.56
N ILE A 101 -26.11 -7.94 8.61
CA ILE A 101 -27.53 -7.94 8.97
C ILE A 101 -27.96 -6.55 9.43
N GLN A 102 -27.15 -5.88 10.24
CA GLN A 102 -27.43 -4.53 10.74
C GLN A 102 -27.49 -3.51 9.60
N MET A 103 -26.51 -3.54 8.68
CA MET A 103 -26.52 -2.68 7.48
C MET A 103 -27.72 -2.96 6.58
N GLN A 104 -28.09 -4.22 6.39
CA GLN A 104 -29.25 -4.57 5.58
C GLN A 104 -30.55 -4.02 6.18
N LYS A 105 -30.65 -4.01 7.52
CA LYS A 105 -31.79 -3.44 8.24
C LYS A 105 -31.84 -1.92 8.07
N GLU A 106 -30.72 -1.23 8.25
CA GLU A 106 -30.61 0.22 8.04
C GLU A 106 -30.97 0.62 6.60
N ILE A 107 -30.47 -0.12 5.60
CA ILE A 107 -30.82 0.10 4.19
C ILE A 107 -32.32 -0.03 3.95
N ASN A 108 -32.99 -0.99 4.59
CA ASN A 108 -34.42 -1.19 4.44
C ASN A 108 -35.21 -0.05 5.10
N THR A 109 -34.83 0.37 6.31
CA THR A 109 -35.46 1.51 6.99
C THR A 109 -35.29 2.81 6.20
N LEU A 110 -34.09 3.11 5.70
CA LEU A 110 -33.83 4.28 4.86
C LEU A 110 -34.65 4.25 3.56
N LYS A 111 -34.83 3.08 2.95
CA LYS A 111 -35.69 2.94 1.76
C LYS A 111 -37.16 3.23 2.07
N GLU A 112 -37.66 2.79 3.21
CA GLU A 112 -39.03 3.07 3.64
C GLU A 112 -39.23 4.57 3.93
N GLU A 113 -38.28 5.22 4.61
CA GLU A 113 -38.33 6.66 4.86
C GLU A 113 -38.29 7.48 3.57
N VAL A 114 -37.38 7.13 2.64
CA VAL A 114 -37.30 7.81 1.32
C VAL A 114 -38.58 7.61 0.52
N LYS A 115 -39.19 6.42 0.58
CA LYS A 115 -40.47 6.15 -0.09
C LYS A 115 -41.59 6.99 0.53
N PHE A 116 -41.68 7.02 1.86
CA PHE A 116 -42.67 7.83 2.58
C PHE A 116 -42.54 9.32 2.23
N LEU A 117 -41.31 9.85 2.23
CA LEU A 117 -41.04 11.24 1.88
C LEU A 117 -41.36 11.53 0.40
N ARG A 118 -41.07 10.60 -0.51
CA ARG A 118 -41.45 10.74 -1.92
C ARG A 118 -42.97 10.79 -2.07
N ASP A 119 -43.69 9.87 -1.44
CA ASP A 119 -45.15 9.78 -1.53
C ASP A 119 -45.80 11.04 -0.92
N TYR A 120 -45.27 11.54 0.21
CA TYR A 120 -45.70 12.81 0.82
C TYR A 120 -45.53 14.02 -0.10
N VAL A 121 -44.37 14.14 -0.76
CA VAL A 121 -44.11 15.24 -1.70
C VAL A 121 -44.98 15.15 -2.96
N GLU A 122 -45.30 13.94 -3.43
CA GLU A 122 -46.19 13.74 -4.56
C GLU A 122 -47.66 14.11 -4.24
N ASP A 123 -48.11 13.85 -3.01
CA ASP A 123 -49.44 14.23 -2.56
C ASP A 123 -49.58 15.75 -2.35
N GLU A 124 -48.60 16.42 -1.73
CA GLU A 124 -48.59 17.90 -1.64
C GLU A 124 -48.56 18.56 -3.03
N ARG A 125 -47.87 17.94 -4.00
CA ARG A 125 -47.85 18.44 -5.39
C ARG A 125 -49.20 18.29 -6.09
N LYS A 126 -49.98 17.25 -5.80
CA LYS A 126 -51.31 17.08 -6.39
C LYS A 126 -52.30 18.08 -5.79
N GLU A 127 -52.26 18.30 -4.49
CA GLU A 127 -53.14 19.27 -3.80
C GLU A 127 -52.85 20.72 -4.22
N ALA A 128 -51.59 21.04 -4.52
CA ALA A 128 -51.20 22.35 -5.06
C ALA A 128 -51.66 22.59 -6.51
N VAL A 129 -51.88 21.53 -7.30
CA VAL A 129 -52.34 21.62 -8.70
C VAL A 129 -53.87 21.66 -8.80
N GLU A 130 -54.60 21.13 -7.83
CA GLU A 130 -56.08 21.16 -7.80
C GLU A 130 -56.65 22.53 -7.37
N ASN A 131 -55.82 23.40 -6.76
CA ASN A 131 -56.20 24.74 -6.29
C ASN A 131 -55.77 25.90 -7.21
N VAL A 132 -55.40 25.62 -8.47
CA VAL A 132 -55.06 26.63 -9.52
C VAL A 132 -55.97 26.44 -10.73
#